data_AF-M5RJ76-F1
#
_entry.id   AF-M5RJ76-F1
#
_cell.length_a   1.000
_cell.length_b   1.000
_cell.length_c   1.000
_cell.angle_alpha   90.00
_cell.angle_beta   90.00
_cell.angle_gamma   90.00
#
_symmetry.space_group_name_H-M   'P 1'
#
loop_
_entity.id
_entity.type
_entity.pdbx_description
1 polymer ?
#
loop_
_entity_poly.entity_id
_entity_poly.type
_entity_poly.pdbx_seq_one_letter_code
_entity_poly.pdbx_strand_id
1 'polypeptide(L)'
;MHLQSFLLVVLSLSCGSLPAGEVDMLRASVATLGMIAAWWILCHVAARTTSRQVLAGNIKPIQGAQWLETQLDVFRWLSLGVVVMCLGGFGLARSLDTLPVIQNSMFLQSLVLLFPGLALAAASWSAEHRYGVVLDYTDRGFVPHLRSIVSSFRGATAWLVIPVLMLLASADAIMQLPISKTQTGWAMGISLVVFLG
;
A
#
# COMPACT_ATOMS: atom_id res chain seq x y z
N MET A 1 -2.72 -1.17 14.48
CA MET A 1 -1.92 -1.43 13.26
C MET A 1 -2.48 -2.60 12.43
N HIS A 2 -2.58 -3.83 12.95
CA HIS A 2 -3.00 -5.00 12.13
C HIS A 2 -4.37 -4.88 11.44
N LEU A 3 -5.39 -4.35 12.14
CA LEU A 3 -6.72 -4.14 11.54
C LEU A 3 -6.67 -3.17 10.36
N GLN A 4 -5.93 -2.08 10.48
CA GLN A 4 -5.82 -1.06 9.43
C GLN A 4 -5.08 -1.60 8.20
N SER A 5 -3.97 -2.34 8.39
CA SER A 5 -3.30 -3.04 7.29
C SER A 5 -4.20 -4.07 6.60
N PHE A 6 -4.99 -4.83 7.38
CA PHE A 6 -5.96 -5.78 6.83
C PHE A 6 -7.03 -5.09 5.99
N LEU A 7 -7.66 -4.04 6.52
CA LEU A 7 -8.67 -3.27 5.80
C LEU A 7 -8.09 -2.63 4.55
N LEU A 8 -6.86 -2.12 4.60
CA LEU A 8 -6.17 -1.55 3.45
C LEU A 8 -6.04 -2.59 2.32
N VAL A 9 -5.57 -3.79 2.65
CA VAL A 9 -5.43 -4.88 1.66
C VAL A 9 -6.79 -5.30 1.10
N VAL A 10 -7.77 -5.56 1.98
CA VAL A 10 -9.10 -6.01 1.57
C VAL A 10 -9.80 -4.96 0.71
N LEU A 11 -9.79 -3.69 1.10
CA LEU A 11 -10.40 -2.60 0.33
C LEU A 11 -9.72 -2.42 -1.02
N SER A 12 -8.39 -2.47 -1.05
CA SER A 12 -7.62 -2.32 -2.30
C SER A 12 -7.99 -3.40 -3.30
N LEU A 13 -7.96 -4.67 -2.88
CA LEU A 13 -8.27 -5.80 -3.75
C LEU A 13 -9.76 -5.86 -4.13
N SER A 14 -10.66 -5.49 -3.21
CA SER A 14 -12.10 -5.44 -3.48
C SER A 14 -12.45 -4.45 -4.59
N CYS A 15 -11.66 -3.38 -4.78
CA CYS A 15 -11.86 -2.44 -5.88
C CYS A 15 -11.62 -3.08 -7.26
N GLY A 16 -10.95 -4.23 -7.35
CA GLY A 16 -10.84 -4.99 -8.60
C GLY A 16 -12.16 -5.58 -9.09
N SER A 17 -13.19 -5.63 -8.25
CA SER A 17 -14.54 -6.08 -8.65
C SER A 17 -15.40 -4.98 -9.27
N LEU A 18 -14.89 -3.74 -9.37
CA LEU A 18 -15.62 -2.64 -9.96
C LEU A 18 -15.85 -2.89 -11.46
N PRO A 19 -17.04 -2.57 -11.99
CA PRO A 19 -17.32 -2.76 -13.41
C PRO A 19 -16.38 -1.90 -14.25
N ALA A 20 -15.94 -2.44 -15.38
CA ALA A 20 -15.17 -1.70 -16.36
C ALA A 20 -15.90 -0.41 -16.77
N GLY A 21 -15.15 0.67 -16.94
CA GLY A 21 -15.69 1.97 -17.31
C GLY A 21 -14.77 2.68 -18.28
N GLU A 22 -15.34 3.55 -19.11
CA GLU A 22 -14.59 4.40 -20.03
C GLU A 22 -13.90 5.52 -19.26
N VAL A 23 -12.78 5.19 -18.61
CA VAL A 23 -11.94 6.15 -17.90
C VAL A 23 -10.58 6.19 -18.57
N ASP A 24 -10.14 7.40 -18.93
CA ASP A 24 -8.79 7.64 -19.43
C ASP A 24 -7.75 7.24 -18.37
N MET A 25 -7.01 6.17 -18.67
CA MET A 25 -5.98 5.60 -17.81
C MET A 25 -4.90 6.62 -17.45
N LEU A 26 -4.52 7.50 -18.38
CA LEU A 26 -3.48 8.51 -18.12
C LEU A 26 -3.96 9.48 -17.06
N ARG A 27 -5.19 9.99 -17.21
CA ARG A 27 -5.82 10.89 -16.24
C ARG A 27 -5.97 10.24 -14.87
N ALA A 28 -6.45 8.99 -14.82
CA ALA A 28 -6.60 8.24 -13.56
C ALA A 28 -5.25 8.04 -12.85
N SER A 29 -4.21 7.69 -13.61
CA SER A 29 -2.85 7.48 -13.10
C SER A 29 -2.25 8.78 -12.56
N VAL A 30 -2.35 9.88 -13.31
CA VAL A 30 -1.83 11.19 -12.89
C VAL A 30 -2.56 11.69 -11.64
N ALA A 31 -3.89 11.56 -11.58
CA ALA A 31 -4.67 11.93 -10.40
C ALA A 31 -4.26 11.11 -9.16
N THR A 32 -4.06 9.79 -9.33
CA THR A 32 -3.60 8.89 -8.26
C THR A 32 -2.20 9.26 -7.77
N LEU A 33 -1.25 9.47 -8.68
CA LEU A 33 0.11 9.87 -8.32
C LEU A 33 0.16 11.24 -7.65
N GLY A 34 -0.64 12.20 -8.13
CA GLY A 34 -0.78 13.51 -7.51
C GLY A 34 -1.33 13.42 -6.08
N MET A 35 -2.34 12.57 -5.86
CA MET A 35 -2.90 12.32 -4.54
C MET A 35 -1.88 11.66 -3.60
N ILE A 36 -1.13 10.66 -4.08
CA ILE A 36 -0.05 10.03 -3.30
C ILE A 36 1.02 11.08 -2.94
N ALA A 37 1.45 11.90 -3.90
CA ALA A 37 2.44 12.95 -3.65
C ALA A 37 1.95 13.97 -2.62
N ALA A 38 0.70 14.43 -2.72
CA ALA A 38 0.10 15.34 -1.75
C ALA A 38 0.06 14.70 -0.34
N TRP A 39 -0.28 13.41 -0.25
CA TRP A 39 -0.28 12.67 1.00
C TRP A 39 1.11 12.54 1.62
N TRP A 40 2.12 12.25 0.79
CA TRP A 40 3.51 12.23 1.21
C TRP A 40 3.94 13.58 1.78
N ILE A 41 3.63 14.68 1.10
CA ILE A 41 3.92 16.03 1.58
C ILE A 41 3.22 16.26 2.93
N LEU A 42 1.94 15.92 3.05
CA LEU A 42 1.16 16.09 4.28
C LEU A 42 1.80 15.38 5.48
N CYS A 43 2.16 14.10 5.34
CA CYS A 43 2.83 13.33 6.38
C CYS A 43 4.18 13.96 6.79
N HIS A 44 4.98 14.42 5.82
CA HIS A 44 6.28 15.04 6.11
C HIS A 44 6.15 16.45 6.70
N VAL A 45 5.12 17.21 6.32
CA VAL A 45 4.81 18.49 6.96
C VAL A 45 4.49 18.24 8.44
N ALA A 46 3.66 17.25 8.76
CA ALA A 46 3.33 16.88 10.14
C ALA A 46 4.59 16.53 10.96
N ALA A 47 5.46 15.67 10.44
CA ALA A 47 6.74 15.34 11.09
C ALA A 47 7.66 16.58 11.25
N ARG A 48 7.70 17.45 10.24
CA ARG A 48 8.52 18.68 10.26
C ARG A 48 7.99 19.69 11.28
N THR A 49 6.67 19.86 11.38
CA THR A 49 6.07 20.77 12.35
C THR A 49 6.31 20.29 13.78
N THR A 50 6.11 19.00 14.03
CA THR A 50 6.29 18.42 15.36
C THR A 50 7.76 18.45 15.80
N SER A 51 8.69 18.08 14.91
CA SER A 51 10.13 18.16 15.22
C SER A 51 10.61 19.58 15.49
N ARG A 52 10.09 20.59 14.76
CA ARG A 52 10.38 22.00 15.04
C ARG A 52 9.90 22.45 16.42
N GLN A 53 8.73 22.01 16.87
CA GLN A 53 8.22 22.34 18.20
C GLN A 53 9.08 21.72 19.30
N VAL A 54 9.56 20.48 19.11
CA VAL A 54 10.50 19.82 20.03
C VAL A 54 11.84 20.56 20.07
N LEU A 55 12.42 20.88 18.91
CA LEU A 55 13.70 21.58 18.83
C LEU A 55 13.66 23.00 19.40
N ALA A 56 12.50 23.67 19.31
CA ALA A 56 12.28 24.97 19.93
C ALA A 56 12.11 24.90 21.46
N GLY A 57 12.06 23.70 22.05
CA GLY A 57 11.82 23.50 23.48
C GLY A 57 10.38 23.76 23.93
N ASN A 58 9.45 23.98 22.98
CA ASN A 58 8.04 24.25 23.29
C ASN A 58 7.32 23.00 23.82
N ILE A 59 7.79 21.81 23.44
CA ILE A 59 7.26 20.53 23.90
C ILE A 59 8.38 19.56 24.22
N LYS A 60 8.15 18.66 25.18
CA LYS A 60 9.12 17.61 25.52
C LYS A 60 9.21 16.60 24.37
N PRO A 61 10.38 15.99 24.12
CA PRO A 61 10.53 15.07 22.98
C PRO A 61 9.57 13.87 22.98
N ILE A 62 9.30 13.30 24.16
CA ILE A 62 8.32 12.21 24.31
C ILE A 62 6.89 12.65 23.94
N GLN A 63 6.50 13.87 24.31
CA GLN A 63 5.20 14.43 23.96
C GLN A 63 5.12 14.69 22.44
N GLY A 64 6.21 15.16 21.84
CA GLY A 64 6.32 15.30 20.38
C GLY A 64 6.16 13.96 19.66
N ALA A 65 6.78 12.88 20.17
CA ALA A 65 6.65 11.56 19.58
C ALA A 65 5.20 11.05 19.64
N GLN A 66 4.56 11.15 20.81
CA GLN A 66 3.15 10.76 21.01
C GLN A 66 2.19 11.57 20.12
N TRP A 67 2.45 12.86 19.95
CA TRP A 67 1.63 13.71 19.11
C TRP A 67 1.76 13.33 17.63
N LEU A 68 2.99 13.10 17.16
CA LEU A 68 3.22 12.63 15.79
C LEU A 68 2.57 11.26 15.55
N GLU A 69 2.72 10.31 16.48
CA GLU A 69 2.10 8.99 16.40
C GLU A 69 0.59 9.09 16.25
N THR A 70 -0.05 9.94 17.07
CA THR A 70 -1.50 10.18 17.01
C THR A 70 -1.92 10.78 15.66
N GLN A 71 -1.17 11.77 15.14
CA GLN A 71 -1.47 12.37 13.83
C GLN A 71 -1.34 11.35 12.69
N LEU A 72 -0.29 10.54 12.71
CA LEU A 72 -0.07 9.53 11.68
C LEU A 72 -1.05 8.38 11.78
N ASP A 73 -1.54 8.02 12.96
CA ASP A 73 -2.62 7.05 13.12
C ASP A 73 -3.92 7.56 12.47
N VAL A 74 -4.29 8.83 12.71
CA VAL A 74 -5.42 9.46 12.02
C VAL A 74 -5.23 9.45 10.50
N PHE A 75 -4.04 9.79 10.01
CA PHE A 75 -3.76 9.74 8.57
C PHE A 75 -3.85 8.31 8.02
N ARG A 76 -3.40 7.30 8.75
CA ARG A 76 -3.53 5.89 8.32
C ARG A 76 -4.97 5.42 8.20
N TRP A 77 -5.88 5.94 9.03
CA TRP A 77 -7.31 5.66 8.90
C TRP A 77 -7.94 6.43 7.73
N LEU A 78 -7.63 7.71 7.60
CA LEU A 78 -8.11 8.52 6.48
C LEU A 78 -7.62 8.01 5.13
N SER A 79 -6.41 7.42 5.07
CA SER A 79 -5.85 6.90 3.84
C SER A 79 -6.66 5.76 3.24
N LEU A 80 -7.45 5.01 4.03
CA LEU A 80 -8.38 4.00 3.50
C LEU A 80 -9.40 4.62 2.53
N GLY A 81 -9.96 5.79 2.89
CA GLY A 81 -10.84 6.54 2.00
C GLY A 81 -10.12 7.07 0.77
N VAL A 82 -8.86 7.50 0.92
CA VAL A 82 -8.02 7.95 -0.20
C VAL A 82 -7.73 6.80 -1.17
N VAL A 83 -7.48 5.59 -0.67
CA VAL A 83 -7.32 4.39 -1.52
C VAL A 83 -8.56 4.15 -2.38
N VAL A 84 -9.75 4.19 -1.77
CA VAL A 84 -11.02 4.05 -2.49
C VAL A 84 -11.20 5.18 -3.53
N MET A 85 -10.81 6.41 -3.19
CA MET A 85 -10.82 7.53 -4.13
C MET A 85 -9.86 7.29 -5.31
N CYS A 86 -8.64 6.81 -5.08
CA CYS A 86 -7.68 6.52 -6.14
C CYS A 86 -8.17 5.39 -7.05
N LEU A 87 -8.64 4.29 -6.48
CA LEU A 87 -9.00 3.08 -7.22
C LEU A 87 -10.38 3.21 -7.89
N GLY A 88 -11.39 3.62 -7.13
CA GLY A 88 -12.77 3.75 -7.62
C GLY A 88 -13.11 5.15 -8.12
N GLY A 89 -12.73 6.19 -7.38
CA GLY A 89 -13.08 7.59 -7.70
C GLY A 89 -12.40 8.12 -8.96
N PHE A 90 -11.07 7.96 -9.06
CA PHE A 90 -10.31 8.31 -10.26
C PHE A 90 -10.36 7.23 -11.33
N GLY A 91 -10.88 6.04 -11.01
CA GLY A 91 -11.12 4.96 -11.94
C GLY A 91 -9.92 4.09 -12.28
N LEU A 92 -8.82 4.15 -11.51
CA LEU A 92 -7.62 3.35 -11.78
C LEU A 92 -7.92 1.85 -11.84
N ALA A 93 -8.78 1.34 -10.95
CA ALA A 93 -9.15 -0.08 -10.93
C ALA A 93 -9.98 -0.49 -12.16
N ARG A 94 -10.87 0.40 -12.63
CA ARG A 94 -11.75 0.14 -13.78
C ARG A 94 -11.02 0.15 -15.11
N SER A 95 -9.88 0.82 -15.18
CA SER A 95 -9.06 0.89 -16.39
C SER A 95 -8.11 -0.31 -16.53
N LEU A 96 -7.96 -1.19 -15.51
CA LEU A 96 -6.98 -2.30 -15.58
C LEU A 96 -7.25 -3.28 -16.71
N ASP A 97 -8.52 -3.52 -17.03
CA ASP A 97 -8.93 -4.42 -18.11
C ASP A 97 -8.54 -3.89 -19.50
N THR A 98 -8.22 -2.61 -19.63
CA THR A 98 -7.78 -2.02 -20.90
C THR A 98 -6.31 -2.29 -21.21
N LEU A 99 -5.52 -2.74 -20.23
CA LEU A 99 -4.10 -3.00 -20.39
C LEU A 99 -3.84 -4.47 -20.75
N PRO A 100 -3.35 -4.78 -21.96
CA PRO A 100 -3.26 -6.15 -22.46
C PRO A 100 -2.31 -7.05 -21.66
N VAL A 101 -1.34 -6.46 -20.97
CA VAL A 101 -0.39 -7.17 -20.09
C VAL A 101 -1.01 -7.47 -18.73
N ILE A 102 -1.94 -6.64 -18.26
CA ILE A 102 -2.52 -6.72 -16.91
C ILE A 102 -3.82 -7.54 -16.92
N GLN A 103 -4.63 -7.44 -17.97
CA GLN A 103 -5.91 -8.17 -18.07
C GLN A 103 -5.78 -9.69 -17.88
N ASN A 104 -4.62 -10.27 -18.20
CA ASN A 104 -4.37 -11.71 -18.18
C ASN A 104 -3.63 -12.20 -16.92
N SER A 105 -3.32 -11.32 -15.97
CA SER A 105 -2.55 -11.69 -14.77
C SER A 105 -3.19 -11.10 -13.52
N MET A 106 -3.75 -11.98 -12.68
CA MET A 106 -4.34 -11.59 -11.40
C MET A 106 -3.26 -11.04 -10.46
N PHE A 107 -2.03 -11.57 -10.54
CA PHE A 107 -0.90 -11.06 -9.79
C PHE A 107 -0.59 -9.60 -10.16
N LEU A 108 -0.44 -9.28 -11.45
CA LEU A 108 -0.17 -7.91 -11.88
C LEU A 108 -1.30 -6.94 -11.53
N GLN A 109 -2.56 -7.37 -11.69
CA GLN A 109 -3.73 -6.57 -11.27
C GLN A 109 -3.66 -6.25 -9.78
N SER A 110 -3.41 -7.26 -8.94
CA SER A 110 -3.34 -7.08 -7.49
C SER A 110 -2.22 -6.13 -7.06
N LEU A 111 -1.07 -6.13 -7.76
CA LEU A 111 0.01 -5.18 -7.50
C LEU A 111 -0.43 -3.74 -7.76
N VAL A 112 -1.12 -3.47 -8.87
CA VAL A 112 -1.61 -2.13 -9.18
C VAL A 112 -2.69 -1.69 -8.19
N LEU A 113 -3.58 -2.60 -7.81
CA LEU A 113 -4.62 -2.32 -6.81
C LEU A 113 -4.04 -2.02 -5.42
N LEU A 114 -2.99 -2.74 -5.01
CA LEU A 114 -2.33 -2.54 -3.72
C LEU A 114 -1.43 -1.30 -3.69
N PHE A 115 -0.92 -0.86 -4.85
CA PHE A 115 0.08 0.20 -4.94
C PHE A 115 -0.32 1.50 -4.23
N PRO A 116 -1.52 2.09 -4.43
CA PRO A 116 -1.90 3.31 -3.73
C PRO A 116 -1.90 3.12 -2.21
N GLY A 117 -2.45 2.01 -1.71
CA GLY A 117 -2.47 1.73 -0.27
C GLY A 117 -1.07 1.61 0.32
N LEU A 118 -0.19 0.84 -0.34
CA LEU A 118 1.19 0.66 0.11
C LEU A 118 1.99 1.96 0.04
N ALA A 119 1.79 2.79 -0.98
CA ALA A 119 2.45 4.07 -1.13
C ALA A 119 2.02 5.06 -0.02
N LEU A 120 0.74 5.10 0.33
CA LEU A 120 0.22 5.94 1.42
C LEU A 120 0.69 5.45 2.80
N ALA A 121 0.78 4.13 3.00
CA ALA A 121 1.37 3.56 4.22
C ALA A 121 2.86 3.90 4.33
N ALA A 122 3.61 3.77 3.23
CA ALA A 122 5.02 4.13 3.16
C ALA A 122 5.27 5.61 3.47
N ALA A 123 4.36 6.51 3.09
CA ALA A 123 4.42 7.93 3.44
C ALA A 123 4.50 8.14 4.97
N SER A 124 3.70 7.38 5.72
CA SER A 124 3.66 7.47 7.19
C SER A 124 4.97 6.98 7.83
N TRP A 125 5.49 5.84 7.38
CA TRP A 125 6.77 5.30 7.86
C TRP A 125 7.94 6.20 7.47
N SER A 126 7.88 6.81 6.29
CA SER A 126 8.86 7.79 5.83
C SER A 126 8.88 9.02 6.74
N ALA A 127 7.71 9.53 7.14
CA ALA A 127 7.58 10.66 8.04
C ALA A 127 8.10 10.35 9.46
N GLU A 128 7.84 9.15 9.99
CA GLU A 128 8.38 8.69 11.27
C GLU A 128 9.92 8.64 11.25
N HIS A 129 10.49 8.03 10.20
CA HIS A 129 11.94 7.99 10.02
C HIS A 129 12.52 9.41 9.92
N ARG A 130 11.87 10.30 9.16
CA ARG A 130 12.32 11.69 9.03
C ARG A 130 12.30 12.42 10.36
N TYR A 131 11.28 12.22 11.18
CA TYR A 131 11.20 12.76 12.54
C TYR A 131 12.35 12.25 13.41
N GLY A 132 12.61 10.94 13.39
CA GLY A 132 13.74 10.32 14.10
C GLY A 132 15.09 10.90 13.69
N VAL A 133 15.31 11.11 12.39
CA VAL A 133 16.54 11.73 11.85
C VAL A 133 16.73 13.17 12.32
N VAL A 134 15.65 13.96 12.44
CA VAL A 134 15.74 15.37 12.88
C VAL A 134 16.10 15.46 14.36
N LEU A 135 15.62 14.53 15.19
CA LEU A 135 15.87 14.49 16.63
C LEU A 135 17.04 13.59 17.04
N ASP A 136 17.80 13.09 16.07
CA ASP A 136 18.98 12.24 16.27
C ASP A 136 18.67 10.88 16.95
N TYR A 137 17.47 10.34 16.72
CA TYR A 137 17.07 9.01 17.18
C TYR A 137 17.38 7.89 16.19
N THR A 138 17.63 8.24 14.92
CA THR A 138 17.86 7.27 13.85
C THR A 138 18.89 7.79 12.86
N ASP A 139 19.64 6.87 12.26
CA ASP A 139 20.68 7.18 11.29
C ASP A 139 20.17 7.94 10.07
N ARG A 140 21.00 8.86 9.56
CA ARG A 140 20.72 9.61 8.34
C ARG A 140 21.14 8.81 7.10
N GLY A 141 20.43 9.02 6.00
CA GLY A 141 20.83 8.54 4.67
C GLY A 141 19.74 7.73 3.97
N PHE A 142 19.95 7.48 2.67
CA PHE A 142 18.98 6.76 1.85
C PHE A 142 18.84 5.27 2.22
N VAL A 143 19.96 4.61 2.54
CA VAL A 143 19.95 3.17 2.90
C VAL A 143 19.25 2.93 4.24
N PRO A 144 19.54 3.66 5.33
CA PRO A 144 18.77 3.55 6.57
C PRO A 144 17.28 3.85 6.38
N HIS A 145 16.96 4.86 5.55
CA HIS A 145 15.59 5.21 5.24
C HIS A 145 14.82 4.08 4.56
N LEU A 146 15.37 3.52 3.49
CA LEU A 146 14.75 2.40 2.78
C LEU A 146 14.63 1.17 3.68
N ARG A 147 15.68 0.87 4.47
CA ARG A 147 15.65 -0.22 5.45
C ARG A 147 14.54 -0.02 6.49
N SER A 148 14.32 1.21 6.94
CA SER A 148 13.25 1.56 7.88
C SER A 148 11.87 1.28 7.27
N ILE A 149 11.63 1.73 6.03
CA ILE A 149 10.36 1.49 5.32
C ILE A 149 10.14 -0.01 5.10
N VAL A 150 11.14 -0.75 4.65
CA VAL A 150 11.05 -2.20 4.43
C VAL A 150 10.82 -2.95 5.74
N SER A 151 11.49 -2.56 6.83
CA SER A 151 11.28 -3.15 8.15
C SER A 151 9.84 -2.93 8.63
N SER A 152 9.31 -1.71 8.49
CA SER A 152 7.91 -1.39 8.83
C SER A 152 6.91 -2.16 7.96
N PHE A 153 7.17 -2.25 6.64
CA PHE A 153 6.35 -3.06 5.74
C PHE A 153 6.33 -4.52 6.17
N ARG A 154 7.50 -5.10 6.47
CA ARG A 154 7.64 -6.48 6.94
C ARG A 154 6.92 -6.74 8.26
N GLY A 155 7.01 -5.79 9.20
CA GLY A 155 6.38 -5.90 10.51
C GLY A 155 4.86 -5.74 10.49
N ALA A 156 4.31 -4.95 9.55
CA ALA A 156 2.89 -4.61 9.54
C ALA A 156 2.07 -5.34 8.46
N THR A 157 2.50 -5.24 7.20
CA THR A 157 1.62 -5.49 6.04
C THR A 157 2.06 -6.70 5.20
N ALA A 158 3.36 -7.03 5.22
CA ALA A 158 3.92 -8.11 4.40
C ALA A 158 3.28 -9.48 4.67
N TRP A 159 2.96 -9.78 5.93
CA TRP A 159 2.30 -11.03 6.33
C TRP A 159 0.92 -11.24 5.70
N LEU A 160 0.27 -10.16 5.23
CA LEU A 160 -1.01 -10.22 4.53
C LEU A 160 -0.81 -10.19 3.01
N VAL A 161 0.06 -9.29 2.54
CA VAL A 161 0.26 -9.06 1.11
C VAL A 161 1.01 -10.19 0.45
N ILE A 162 2.12 -10.66 1.02
CA ILE A 162 2.97 -11.67 0.38
C ILE A 162 2.22 -12.98 0.15
N PRO A 163 1.48 -13.54 1.13
CA PRO A 163 0.76 -14.79 0.91
C PRO A 163 -0.28 -14.67 -0.21
N VAL A 164 -1.05 -13.57 -0.23
CA VAL A 164 -2.04 -13.33 -1.28
C VAL A 164 -1.37 -13.22 -2.66
N LEU A 165 -0.28 -12.46 -2.75
CA LEU A 165 0.48 -12.33 -4.00
C LEU A 165 1.06 -13.66 -4.48
N MET A 166 1.58 -14.50 -3.57
CA MET A 166 2.10 -15.83 -3.91
C MET A 166 1.00 -16.75 -4.43
N LEU A 167 -0.19 -16.70 -3.82
CA LEU A 167 -1.35 -17.47 -4.27
C LEU A 167 -1.83 -17.02 -5.65
N LEU A 168 -1.87 -15.71 -5.91
CA LEU A 168 -2.25 -15.19 -7.22
C LEU A 168 -1.20 -15.49 -8.29
N ALA A 169 0.08 -15.43 -7.95
CA ALA A 169 1.16 -15.78 -8.86
C ALA A 169 1.14 -17.28 -9.23
N SER A 170 0.83 -18.16 -8.27
CA SER A 170 0.70 -19.59 -8.55
C SER A 170 -0.53 -19.89 -9.41
N ALA A 171 -1.65 -19.20 -9.18
CA ALA A 171 -2.83 -19.28 -10.04
C ALA A 171 -2.51 -18.85 -11.48
N ASP A 172 -1.84 -17.71 -11.66
CA ASP A 172 -1.41 -17.24 -12.98
C ASP A 172 -0.48 -18.26 -13.68
N ALA A 173 0.46 -18.86 -12.94
CA ALA A 173 1.35 -19.88 -13.49
C ALA A 173 0.61 -21.15 -13.92
N ILE A 174 -0.38 -21.60 -13.14
CA ILE A 174 -1.21 -22.77 -13.47
C ILE A 174 -2.07 -22.49 -14.72
N MET A 175 -2.59 -21.28 -14.88
CA MET A 175 -3.39 -20.89 -16.04
C MET A 175 -2.59 -20.87 -17.35
N GLN A 176 -1.26 -20.72 -17.29
CA GLN A 176 -0.38 -20.75 -18.46
C GLN A 176 0.01 -22.17 -18.89
N LEU A 177 -0.27 -23.19 -18.07
CA LEU A 177 0.03 -24.57 -18.43
C LEU A 177 -0.94 -25.06 -19.52
N PRO A 178 -0.47 -25.80 -20.55
CA PRO A 178 -1.30 -26.35 -21.62
C PRO A 178 -2.06 -27.59 -21.14
N ILE A 179 -2.83 -27.45 -20.07
CA ILE A 179 -3.63 -28.52 -19.44
C ILE A 179 -5.12 -28.30 -19.71
N SER A 180 -5.91 -29.38 -19.64
CA SER A 180 -7.36 -29.27 -19.83
C SER A 180 -8.01 -28.44 -18.71
N LYS A 181 -9.11 -27.74 -19.00
CA LYS A 181 -9.82 -26.88 -18.02
C LYS A 181 -10.17 -27.60 -16.72
N THR A 182 -10.51 -28.89 -16.81
CA THR A 182 -10.80 -29.74 -15.65
C THR A 182 -9.55 -29.97 -14.78
N GLN A 183 -8.38 -30.19 -15.40
CA GLN A 183 -7.11 -30.35 -14.69
C GLN A 183 -6.62 -29.03 -14.06
N THR A 184 -6.86 -27.88 -14.71
CA THR A 184 -6.59 -26.55 -14.13
C THR A 184 -7.37 -26.36 -12.83
N GLY A 185 -8.66 -26.71 -12.80
CA GLY A 185 -9.50 -26.62 -11.60
C GLY A 185 -9.00 -27.49 -10.44
N TRP A 186 -8.60 -28.74 -10.72
CA TRP A 186 -7.99 -29.61 -9.71
C TRP A 186 -6.65 -29.08 -9.21
N ALA A 187 -5.78 -28.60 -10.10
CA ALA A 187 -4.49 -28.03 -9.73
C ALA A 187 -4.65 -26.80 -8.83
N MET A 188 -5.57 -25.87 -9.17
CA MET A 188 -5.89 -24.72 -8.32
C MET A 188 -6.44 -25.13 -6.96
N GLY A 189 -7.35 -26.11 -6.92
CA GLY A 189 -7.92 -26.62 -5.68
C GLY A 189 -6.86 -27.24 -4.76
N ILE A 190 -5.94 -28.02 -5.31
CA ILE A 190 -4.81 -28.60 -4.57
C ILE A 190 -3.88 -27.50 -4.07
N SER A 191 -3.55 -26.50 -4.89
CA SER A 191 -2.72 -25.37 -4.48
C SER A 191 -3.35 -24.58 -3.33
N LEU A 192 -4.66 -24.35 -3.35
CA LEU A 192 -5.39 -23.72 -2.25
C LEU A 192 -5.33 -24.54 -0.96
N VAL A 193 -5.54 -25.86 -1.03
CA VAL A 193 -5.48 -26.74 0.14
C VAL A 193 -4.08 -26.80 0.73
N VAL A 194 -3.04 -26.91 -0.11
CA VAL A 194 -1.63 -26.89 0.32
C VAL A 194 -1.22 -25.55 0.92
N PHE A 195 -1.83 -24.46 0.47
CA PHE A 195 -1.52 -23.12 0.99
C PHE A 195 -2.24 -22.81 2.32
N LEU A 196 -3.41 -23.42 2.55
CA LEU A 196 -4.22 -23.21 3.75
C LEU A 196 -3.97 -24.24 4.87
N GLY A 197 -3.46 -25.43 4.52
CA GLY A 197 -3.12 -26.52 5.46
C GLY A 197 -1.70 -26.43 5.97
#